data_AF-A0A350G2S5-F1
#
_entry.id   AF-A0A350G2S5-F1
#
_cell.length_a   1.000
_cell.length_b   1.000
_cell.length_c   1.000
_cell.angle_alpha   90.00
_cell.angle_beta   90.00
_cell.angle_gamma   90.00
#
_symmetry.space_group_name_H-M   'P 1'
#
loop_
_entity.id
_entity.type
_entity.pdbx_description
1 polymer ?
#
loop_
_entity_poly.entity_id
_entity_poly.type
_entity_poly.pdbx_seq_one_letter_code
_entity_poly.pdbx_strand_id
1 'polypeptide(L)'
;MAENIATPQAAIKSRPTGVWILTIYALIFVGIAPFLLSIFLLITGNISGTGFSIIFSLPIAIGVIASAIGAWKGSERARKSLLIIVTIHYVLVAINNYIFINSGQVPDDEQIRLWGRVLRGFIYPAVYIWYFNKYTTKEFYN
;
A
#
# COMPACT_ATOMS: atom_id res chain seq x y z
N MET A 1 -54.22 -13.21 -8.82
CA MET A 1 -53.60 -12.36 -7.77
C MET A 1 -52.14 -12.75 -7.74
N ALA A 2 -51.24 -11.93 -8.30
CA ALA A 2 -49.81 -12.25 -8.33
C ALA A 2 -49.16 -11.79 -7.03
N GLU A 3 -48.58 -12.74 -6.30
CA GLU A 3 -47.85 -12.53 -5.06
C GLU A 3 -46.57 -11.75 -5.38
N ASN A 4 -46.48 -10.52 -4.88
CA ASN A 4 -45.34 -9.64 -5.08
C ASN A 4 -44.22 -10.09 -4.12
N ILE A 5 -43.43 -11.08 -4.55
CA ILE A 5 -42.27 -11.57 -3.79
C ILE A 5 -41.22 -10.47 -3.83
N ALA A 6 -41.24 -9.62 -2.79
CA ALA A 6 -40.19 -8.65 -2.55
C ALA A 6 -38.85 -9.41 -2.51
N THR A 7 -38.02 -9.18 -3.53
CA THR A 7 -36.67 -9.73 -3.56
C THR A 7 -35.93 -9.19 -2.34
N PRO A 8 -35.26 -10.04 -1.54
CA PRO A 8 -34.52 -9.58 -0.37
C PRO A 8 -33.51 -8.54 -0.85
N GLN A 9 -33.72 -7.30 -0.47
CA GLN A 9 -32.83 -6.21 -0.80
C GLN A 9 -31.51 -6.53 -0.10
N ALA A 10 -30.50 -6.94 -0.88
CA ALA A 10 -29.21 -7.36 -0.34
C ALA A 10 -28.69 -6.26 0.59
N ALA A 11 -28.61 -6.56 1.89
CA ALA A 11 -28.20 -5.58 2.89
C ALA A 11 -26.83 -5.01 2.48
N ILE A 12 -26.79 -3.70 2.25
CA ILE A 12 -25.54 -3.01 1.91
C ILE A 12 -24.63 -3.14 3.14
N LYS A 13 -23.66 -4.06 3.09
CA LYS A 13 -22.68 -4.23 4.17
C LYS A 13 -22.00 -2.88 4.42
N SER A 14 -22.13 -2.35 5.64
CA SER A 14 -21.53 -1.07 5.98
C SER A 14 -20.02 -1.16 5.79
N ARG A 15 -19.46 -0.27 4.97
CA ARG A 15 -18.02 -0.26 4.69
C ARG A 15 -17.27 0.15 5.96
N PRO A 16 -16.37 -0.68 6.51
CA PRO A 16 -15.65 -0.32 7.73
C PRO A 16 -14.78 0.92 7.47
N THR A 17 -14.87 1.95 8.33
CA THR A 17 -14.17 3.23 8.12
C THR A 17 -12.66 3.07 7.98
N GLY A 18 -12.04 2.13 8.69
CA GLY A 18 -10.61 1.90 8.57
C GLY A 18 -10.19 1.23 7.25
N VAL A 19 -11.08 0.51 6.56
CA VAL A 19 -10.80 0.02 5.20
C VAL A 19 -10.59 1.21 4.28
N TRP A 20 -11.46 2.22 4.37
CA TRP A 20 -11.33 3.45 3.60
C TRP A 20 -10.03 4.19 3.90
N ILE A 21 -9.75 4.44 5.18
CA ILE A 21 -8.57 5.20 5.60
C ILE A 21 -7.29 4.49 5.11
N LEU A 22 -7.15 3.19 5.38
CA LEU A 22 -5.95 2.45 5.00
C LEU A 22 -5.84 2.24 3.49
N THR A 23 -6.94 2.05 2.78
CA THR A 23 -6.89 1.89 1.31
C THR A 23 -6.51 3.20 0.62
N ILE A 24 -7.08 4.34 1.05
CA ILE A 24 -6.70 5.67 0.55
C ILE A 24 -5.24 5.97 0.90
N TYR A 25 -4.81 5.67 2.12
CA TYR A 25 -3.43 5.88 2.54
C TYR A 25 -2.46 5.07 1.68
N ALA A 26 -2.73 3.78 1.44
CA ALA A 26 -1.91 2.96 0.55
C ALA A 26 -1.91 3.49 -0.88
N LEU A 27 -3.10 3.85 -1.40
CA LEU A 27 -3.26 4.39 -2.74
C LEU A 27 -2.39 5.64 -2.94
N ILE A 28 -2.37 6.57 -1.98
CA ILE A 28 -1.59 7.80 -2.09
C ILE A 28 -0.10 7.54 -1.89
N PHE A 29 0.29 6.96 -0.75
CA PHE A 29 1.69 6.95 -0.33
C PHE A 29 2.51 5.78 -0.87
N VAL A 30 1.86 4.69 -1.27
CA VAL A 30 2.50 3.49 -1.82
C VAL A 30 2.24 3.37 -3.32
N GLY A 31 1.11 3.89 -3.80
CA GLY A 31 0.72 3.92 -5.21
C GLY A 31 1.12 5.23 -5.91
N ILE A 32 0.28 6.26 -5.80
CA ILE A 32 0.31 7.47 -6.61
C ILE A 32 1.61 8.25 -6.42
N ALA A 33 2.02 8.56 -5.19
CA ALA A 33 3.21 9.38 -4.95
C ALA A 33 4.50 8.70 -5.46
N PRO A 34 4.78 7.41 -5.16
CA PRO A 34 5.93 6.71 -5.74
C PRO A 34 5.86 6.58 -7.27
N PHE A 35 4.67 6.39 -7.84
CA PHE A 35 4.47 6.36 -9.29
C PHE A 35 4.87 7.69 -9.91
N LEU A 36 4.30 8.80 -9.44
CA LEU A 36 4.59 10.15 -9.96
C LEU A 36 6.07 10.51 -9.79
N LEU A 37 6.68 10.18 -8.66
CA LEU A 37 8.11 10.40 -8.44
C LEU A 37 8.96 9.60 -9.44
N SER A 38 8.62 8.33 -9.68
CA SER A 38 9.34 7.47 -10.63
C SER A 38 9.22 8.01 -12.06
N ILE A 39 8.03 8.45 -12.46
CA ILE A 39 7.81 9.09 -13.77
C ILE A 39 8.61 10.40 -13.89
N PHE A 40 8.62 11.23 -12.84
CA PHE A 40 9.39 12.47 -12.84
C PHE A 40 10.90 12.23 -12.99
N LEU A 41 11.45 11.24 -12.28
CA LEU A 41 12.87 10.86 -12.38
C LEU A 41 13.22 10.32 -13.77
N LEU A 42 12.32 9.55 -14.40
CA LEU A 42 12.49 9.09 -15.78
C LEU A 42 12.50 10.26 -16.78
N ILE A 43 11.58 11.22 -16.65
CA ILE A 43 11.49 12.38 -17.56
C ILE A 43 12.71 13.28 -17.43
N THR A 44 13.19 13.51 -16.20
CA THR A 44 14.34 14.39 -15.94
C THR A 44 15.69 13.73 -16.22
N GLY A 45 15.73 12.44 -16.56
CA GLY A 45 16.98 11.70 -16.79
C GLY A 45 17.83 11.52 -15.53
N ASN A 46 17.26 11.77 -14.34
CA ASN A 46 17.97 11.65 -13.06
C ASN A 46 17.92 10.20 -12.54
N ILE A 47 18.48 9.30 -13.34
CA ILE A 47 18.43 7.83 -13.14
C ILE A 47 19.69 7.28 -12.46
N SER A 48 20.71 8.12 -12.30
CA SER A 48 21.99 7.77 -11.67
C SER A 48 21.77 7.28 -10.24
N GLY A 49 22.02 5.98 -10.01
CA GLY A 49 21.88 5.32 -8.71
C GLY A 49 20.48 4.76 -8.40
N THR A 50 19.47 5.03 -9.22
CA THR A 50 18.05 4.70 -8.95
C THR A 50 17.38 3.83 -10.02
N GLY A 51 18.05 3.50 -11.12
CA GLY A 51 17.46 2.72 -12.23
C GLY A 51 16.85 1.38 -11.80
N PHE A 52 17.56 0.60 -10.97
CA PHE A 52 17.00 -0.63 -10.40
C PHE A 52 15.79 -0.35 -9.49
N SER A 53 15.84 0.70 -8.69
CA SER A 53 14.72 1.09 -7.82
C SER A 53 13.47 1.46 -8.63
N ILE A 54 13.63 2.10 -9.79
CA ILE A 54 12.51 2.49 -10.68
C ILE A 54 11.85 1.26 -11.32
N ILE A 55 12.64 0.27 -11.74
CA ILE A 55 12.13 -0.99 -12.32
C ILE A 55 11.21 -1.72 -11.34
N PHE A 56 11.52 -1.70 -10.04
CA PHE A 56 10.67 -2.31 -9.03
C PHE A 56 9.56 -1.39 -8.51
N SER A 57 9.80 -0.08 -8.42
CA SER A 57 8.81 0.87 -7.86
C SER A 57 7.56 1.00 -8.73
N LEU A 58 7.72 1.03 -10.07
CA LEU A 58 6.59 1.23 -10.98
C LEU A 58 5.58 0.07 -10.94
N PRO A 59 5.98 -1.22 -11.10
CA PRO A 59 5.05 -2.33 -10.99
C PRO A 59 4.38 -2.43 -9.61
N ILE A 60 5.14 -2.14 -8.54
CA ILE A 60 4.60 -2.12 -7.18
C ILE A 60 3.53 -1.03 -7.06
N ALA A 61 3.82 0.19 -7.52
CA ALA A 61 2.89 1.31 -7.43
C ALA A 61 1.60 1.07 -8.23
N ILE A 62 1.72 0.57 -9.46
CA ILE A 62 0.57 0.20 -10.30
C ILE A 62 -0.23 -0.93 -9.64
N GLY A 63 0.45 -1.95 -9.12
CA GLY A 63 -0.17 -3.07 -8.41
C GLY A 63 -0.93 -2.63 -7.16
N VAL A 64 -0.41 -1.65 -6.41
CA VAL A 64 -1.09 -1.03 -5.27
C VAL A 64 -2.32 -0.27 -5.73
N ILE A 65 -2.23 0.56 -6.78
CA ILE A 65 -3.38 1.31 -7.30
C ILE A 65 -4.50 0.36 -7.69
N ALA A 66 -4.21 -0.66 -8.49
CA ALA A 66 -5.18 -1.65 -8.93
C ALA A 66 -5.78 -2.44 -7.75
N SER A 67 -4.93 -2.91 -6.83
CA SER A 67 -5.37 -3.67 -5.65
C SER A 67 -6.15 -2.83 -4.66
N ALA A 68 -5.81 -1.55 -4.50
CA ALA A 68 -6.54 -0.61 -3.64
C ALA A 68 -7.95 -0.35 -4.18
N ILE A 69 -8.09 -0.12 -5.49
CA ILE A 69 -9.41 0.03 -6.13
C ILE A 69 -10.23 -1.26 -5.97
N GLY A 70 -9.63 -2.43 -6.20
CA GLY A 70 -10.31 -3.71 -6.02
C GLY A 70 -10.71 -3.99 -4.57
N ALA A 71 -9.84 -3.66 -3.61
CA ALA A 71 -10.10 -3.83 -2.19
C ALA A 71 -11.19 -2.85 -1.71
N TRP A 72 -11.27 -1.66 -2.28
CA TRP A 72 -12.35 -0.72 -2.00
C TRP A 72 -13.70 -1.21 -2.55
N LYS A 73 -13.69 -1.95 -3.67
CA LYS A 73 -14.88 -2.63 -4.21
C LYS A 73 -15.28 -3.89 -3.41
N GLY A 74 -14.56 -4.25 -2.35
CA GLY A 74 -14.86 -5.44 -1.54
C GLY A 74 -14.32 -6.76 -2.11
N SER A 75 -13.36 -6.73 -3.04
CA SER A 75 -12.77 -7.97 -3.55
C SER A 75 -11.74 -8.58 -2.59
N GLU A 76 -12.00 -9.80 -2.11
CA GLU A 76 -11.07 -10.54 -1.23
C GLU A 76 -9.72 -10.81 -1.90
N ARG A 77 -9.71 -11.11 -3.20
CA ARG A 77 -8.46 -11.29 -3.96
C ARG A 77 -7.65 -10.01 -3.97
N ALA A 78 -8.29 -8.87 -4.22
CA ALA A 78 -7.64 -7.58 -4.22
C ALA A 78 -7.14 -7.17 -2.82
N ARG A 79 -7.89 -7.51 -1.75
CA ARG A 79 -7.42 -7.33 -0.36
C ARG A 79 -6.11 -8.06 -0.11
N LYS A 80 -6.04 -9.35 -0.47
CA LYS A 80 -4.82 -10.16 -0.29
C LYS A 80 -3.66 -9.59 -1.11
N SER A 81 -3.90 -9.23 -2.38
CA SER A 81 -2.88 -8.61 -3.22
C SER A 81 -2.39 -7.28 -2.63
N LEU A 82 -3.29 -6.43 -2.14
CA LEU A 82 -2.92 -5.16 -1.51
C LEU A 82 -2.01 -5.40 -0.30
N LEU A 83 -2.35 -6.35 0.58
CA LEU A 83 -1.54 -6.68 1.75
C LEU A 83 -0.13 -7.16 1.37
N ILE A 84 -0.03 -8.06 0.38
CA ILE A 84 1.26 -8.58 -0.09
C ILE A 84 2.10 -7.44 -0.65
N ILE A 85 1.55 -6.65 -1.57
CA ILE A 85 2.32 -5.61 -2.27
C ILE A 85 2.71 -4.48 -1.32
N VAL A 86 1.82 -4.05 -0.42
CA VAL A 86 2.15 -3.04 0.61
C VAL A 86 3.25 -3.54 1.56
N THR A 87 3.20 -4.83 1.94
CA THR A 87 4.26 -5.43 2.76
C THR A 87 5.60 -5.43 2.03
N ILE A 88 5.63 -5.89 0.78
CA ILE A 88 6.84 -5.88 -0.05
C ILE A 88 7.39 -4.46 -0.18
N HIS A 89 6.54 -3.48 -0.48
CA HIS A 89 6.96 -2.08 -0.60
C HIS A 89 7.64 -1.58 0.68
N TYR A 90 7.00 -1.73 1.84
CA TYR A 90 7.54 -1.22 3.09
C TYR A 90 8.80 -1.95 3.55
N VAL A 91 8.91 -3.25 3.29
CA VAL A 91 10.13 -4.03 3.53
C VAL A 91 11.27 -3.53 2.64
N LEU A 92 11.03 -3.31 1.34
CA LEU A 92 12.03 -2.75 0.43
C LEU A 92 12.47 -1.34 0.85
N VAL A 93 11.52 -0.50 1.30
CA VAL A 93 11.83 0.82 1.87
C VAL A 93 12.73 0.67 3.11
N ALA A 94 12.41 -0.24 4.03
CA ALA A 94 13.25 -0.47 5.21
C ALA A 94 14.67 -0.93 4.83
N ILE A 95 14.79 -1.92 3.94
CA ILE A 95 16.08 -2.43 3.47
C ILE A 95 16.90 -1.32 2.81
N ASN A 96 16.29 -0.54 1.93
CA ASN A 96 16.98 0.55 1.23
C ASN A 96 17.48 1.63 2.21
N ASN A 97 16.66 2.05 3.17
CA ASN A 97 17.09 3.05 4.16
C ASN A 97 18.15 2.47 5.11
N TYR A 98 18.06 1.18 5.47
CA TYR A 98 19.07 0.51 6.29
C TYR A 98 20.42 0.42 5.57
N ILE A 99 20.44 0.01 4.29
CA ILE A 99 21.67 -0.01 3.48
C ILE A 99 22.27 1.40 3.38
N PHE A 100 21.41 2.41 3.17
CA PHE A 100 21.87 3.79 3.04
C PHE A 100 22.47 4.35 4.34
N ILE A 101 21.89 4.06 5.51
CA ILE A 101 22.48 4.42 6.82
C ILE A 101 23.87 3.78 6.96
N ASN A 102 24.03 2.51 6.59
CA ASN A 102 25.28 1.78 6.76
C ASN A 102 26.33 2.05 5.66
N SER A 103 26.03 2.88 4.66
CA SER A 103 26.99 3.20 3.59
C SER A 103 28.05 4.23 4.01
N GLY A 104 27.85 4.91 5.14
CA GLY A 104 28.71 6.01 5.61
C GLY A 104 28.53 7.31 4.81
N GLN A 105 27.58 7.37 3.88
CA GLN A 105 27.31 8.56 3.06
C GLN A 105 26.24 9.50 3.64
N VAL A 106 25.65 9.11 4.78
CA VAL A 106 24.54 9.84 5.40
C VAL A 106 25.06 10.72 6.55
N PRO A 107 24.83 12.04 6.50
CA PRO A 107 25.10 12.94 7.63
C PRO A 107 24.42 12.49 8.92
N ASP A 108 25.09 12.66 10.08
CA ASP A 108 24.59 12.17 11.38
C ASP A 108 23.21 12.75 11.76
N ASP A 109 22.93 14.00 11.39
CA ASP A 109 21.65 14.67 11.62
C ASP A 109 20.49 14.02 10.82
N GLU A 110 20.81 13.35 9.70
CA GLU A 110 19.83 12.69 8.85
C GLU A 110 19.58 11.23 9.23
N GLN A 111 20.44 10.61 10.02
CA GLN A 111 20.33 9.20 10.40
C GLN A 111 19.06 8.91 11.20
N ILE A 112 18.67 9.80 12.12
CA ILE A 112 17.45 9.62 12.93
C ILE A 112 16.21 9.53 12.03
N ARG A 113 16.14 10.38 10.99
CA ARG A 113 15.04 10.36 10.03
C ARG A 113 14.99 9.06 9.24
N LEU A 114 16.14 8.53 8.82
CA LEU A 114 16.21 7.26 8.09
C LEU A 114 15.84 6.07 8.99
N TRP A 115 16.29 6.03 10.24
CA TRP A 115 15.85 5.02 11.21
C TRP A 115 14.34 5.04 11.42
N GLY A 116 13.72 6.22 11.47
CA GLY A 116 12.27 6.36 11.48
C GLY A 116 11.60 5.73 10.25
N ARG A 117 12.21 5.80 9.07
CA ARG A 117 11.71 5.14 7.84
C ARG A 117 11.87 3.62 7.90
N VAL A 118 12.98 3.13 8.44
CA VAL A 118 13.20 1.69 8.68
C VAL A 118 12.11 1.13 9.61
N LEU A 119 11.88 1.80 10.74
CA LEU A 119 10.85 1.39 11.71
C LEU A 119 9.44 1.38 11.08
N ARG A 120 9.09 2.43 10.32
CA ARG A 120 7.82 2.49 9.57
C ARG A 120 7.64 1.31 8.62
N GLY A 121 8.73 0.79 8.06
CA GLY A 121 8.71 -0.37 7.19
C GLY A 121 8.21 -1.66 7.85
N PHE A 122 8.20 -1.72 9.19
CA PHE A 122 7.63 -2.84 9.95
C PHE A 122 6.25 -2.50 10.53
N ILE A 123 6.09 -1.27 11.05
CA ILE A 123 4.84 -0.84 11.68
C ILE A 123 3.68 -0.85 10.69
N TYR A 124 3.85 -0.29 9.48
CA TYR A 124 2.74 -0.23 8.53
C TYR A 124 2.29 -1.61 8.07
N PRO A 125 3.16 -2.53 7.63
CA PRO A 125 2.73 -3.90 7.33
C PRO A 125 1.99 -4.56 8.49
N ALA A 126 2.47 -4.43 9.73
CA ALA A 126 1.80 -4.97 10.90
C ALA A 126 0.39 -4.40 11.08
N VAL A 127 0.21 -3.07 10.95
CA VAL A 127 -1.09 -2.40 11.04
C VAL A 127 -2.04 -2.87 9.93
N TYR A 128 -1.56 -2.98 8.68
CA TYR A 128 -2.37 -3.47 7.56
C TYR A 128 -2.79 -4.93 7.77
N ILE A 129 -1.85 -5.81 8.10
CA ILE A 129 -2.11 -7.24 8.34
C ILE A 129 -3.11 -7.41 9.49
N TRP A 130 -2.90 -6.71 10.61
CA TRP A 130 -3.81 -6.78 11.75
C TRP A 130 -5.20 -6.28 11.39
N TYR A 131 -5.31 -5.09 10.80
CA TYR A 131 -6.61 -4.46 10.53
C TYR A 131 -7.42 -5.25 9.50
N PHE A 132 -6.83 -5.58 8.35
CA PHE A 132 -7.55 -6.29 7.30
C PHE A 132 -7.88 -7.73 7.67
N ASN A 133 -7.26 -8.30 8.70
CA ASN A 133 -7.62 -9.62 9.21
C ASN A 133 -8.62 -9.62 10.36
N LYS A 134 -9.06 -8.46 10.85
CA LYS A 134 -10.17 -8.37 11.80
C LYS A 134 -11.44 -8.98 11.19
N TYR A 135 -12.23 -9.64 12.04
CA TYR A 135 -13.47 -10.31 11.64
C TYR A 135 -14.41 -9.38 10.88
N THR A 136 -14.71 -8.21 11.45
CA THR A 136 -15.58 -7.18 10.85
C THR A 136 -15.08 -6.68 9.50
N THR A 137 -13.76 -6.64 9.31
CA THR A 137 -13.18 -6.25 8.02
C THR A 137 -13.27 -7.39 7.02
N LYS A 138 -12.99 -8.64 7.41
CA LYS A 138 -13.13 -9.80 6.53
C LYS A 138 -14.56 -10.00 6.03
N GLU A 139 -15.56 -9.73 6.87
CA GLU A 139 -16.97 -9.80 6.47
C GLU A 139 -17.30 -8.89 5.30
N PHE A 140 -16.61 -7.75 5.16
CA PHE A 140 -16.81 -6.85 4.02
C PHE A 140 -16.32 -7.45 2.68
N TYR A 141 -15.41 -8.43 2.72
CA TYR A 141 -14.79 -9.05 1.54
C TYR A 141 -15.37 -10.40 1.14
N ASN A 142 -16.25 -10.96 1.98
CA ASN A 142 -17.01 -12.19 1.73
C ASN A 142 -18.33 -11.89 1.04
#